data_AF-A0A961DRW9-F1
#
_entry.id   AF-A0A961DRW9-F1
#
_cell.length_a   1.000
_cell.length_b   1.000
_cell.length_c   1.000
_cell.angle_alpha   90.00
_cell.angle_beta   90.00
_cell.angle_gamma   90.00
#
_symmetry.space_group_name_H-M   'P 1'
#
loop_
_entity.id
_entity.type
_entity.pdbx_description
1 polymer ?
#
loop_
_entity_poly.entity_id
_entity_poly.type
_entity_poly.pdbx_seq_one_letter_code
_entity_poly.pdbx_strand_id
1 'polypeptide(L)'
;MSVLFTVWGYDLTAIEAASVILAFIAIGLSIKGTRWAWPPYFLSSVFYGWLFVEFDLFASAAMQLIFMAAAVWGWFSWGREGVRTPGRLTPTGRVRGAVAAFALWALVAPLLRA
;
A
#
# COMPACT_ATOMS: atom_id res chain seq x y z
N MET A 1 -3.91 13.88 -17.06
CA MET A 1 -2.83 12.85 -16.97
C MET A 1 -2.40 12.47 -18.38
N SER A 2 -1.13 12.15 -18.64
CA SER A 2 -0.69 11.71 -19.98
C SER A 2 -1.13 10.26 -20.25
N VAL A 3 -1.82 10.02 -21.35
CA VAL A 3 -2.22 8.67 -21.80
C VAL A 3 -1.06 8.03 -22.54
N LEU A 4 -0.75 6.77 -22.23
CA LEU A 4 0.27 5.99 -22.93
C LEU A 4 -0.31 5.21 -24.10
N PHE A 5 -1.37 4.45 -23.86
CA PHE A 5 -2.07 3.66 -24.86
C PHE A 5 -3.48 3.29 -24.41
N THR A 6 -4.34 2.94 -25.37
CA THR A 6 -5.73 2.54 -25.12
C THR A 6 -5.87 1.04 -25.28
N VAL A 7 -6.51 0.36 -24.33
CA VAL A 7 -6.81 -1.08 -24.38
C VAL A 7 -8.29 -1.28 -24.20
N TRP A 8 -8.96 -1.90 -25.18
CA TRP A 8 -10.42 -2.17 -25.12
C TRP A 8 -11.27 -0.93 -24.78
N GLY A 9 -10.85 0.24 -25.25
CA GLY A 9 -11.53 1.52 -24.97
C GLY A 9 -11.18 2.16 -23.63
N TYR A 10 -10.23 1.60 -22.87
CA TYR A 10 -9.69 2.19 -21.64
C TYR A 10 -8.35 2.87 -21.90
N ASP A 11 -8.26 4.17 -21.57
CA ASP A 11 -7.04 4.96 -21.72
C ASP A 11 -6.11 4.75 -20.52
N LEU A 12 -5.07 3.93 -20.71
CA LEU A 12 -4.08 3.70 -19.67
C LEU A 12 -3.14 4.91 -19.55
N THR A 13 -3.17 5.54 -18.38
CA THR A 13 -2.32 6.71 -18.11
C THR A 13 -0.90 6.31 -17.72
N ALA A 14 0.06 7.22 -17.93
CA ALA A 14 1.46 6.99 -17.56
C ALA A 14 1.65 6.77 -16.06
N ILE A 15 0.89 7.49 -15.24
CA ILE A 15 0.93 7.34 -13.78
C ILE A 15 0.33 5.99 -13.34
N GLU A 16 -0.73 5.52 -13.98
CA GLU A 16 -1.32 4.22 -13.70
C GLU A 16 -0.39 3.08 -14.09
N ALA A 17 0.20 3.15 -15.30
CA ALA A 17 1.20 2.19 -15.72
C ALA A 17 2.40 2.16 -14.75
N ALA A 18 2.90 3.32 -14.33
CA ALA A 18 3.97 3.41 -13.34
C ALA A 18 3.56 2.82 -11.99
N SER A 19 2.34 3.08 -11.53
CA SER A 19 1.78 2.54 -10.27
C SER A 19 1.80 1.01 -10.27
N VAL A 20 1.31 0.42 -11.37
CA VAL A 20 1.25 -1.03 -11.59
C VAL A 20 2.65 -1.64 -11.66
N ILE A 21 3.57 -1.05 -12.43
CA ILE A 21 4.96 -1.54 -12.56
C ILE A 21 5.65 -1.54 -11.20
N LEU A 22 5.53 -0.46 -10.43
CA LEU A 22 6.10 -0.37 -9.08
C LEU A 22 5.50 -1.42 -8.14
N ALA A 23 4.20 -1.68 -8.22
CA ALA A 23 3.54 -2.72 -7.44
C ALA A 23 4.10 -4.12 -7.80
N PHE A 24 4.27 -4.43 -9.08
CA PHE A 24 4.87 -5.70 -9.50
C PHE A 24 6.33 -5.84 -9.02
N ILE A 25 7.13 -4.78 -9.09
CA ILE A 25 8.50 -4.77 -8.54
C ILE A 25 8.46 -5.01 -7.03
N ALA A 26 7.55 -4.35 -6.31
CA ALA A 26 7.38 -4.51 -4.87
C ALA A 26 7.05 -5.96 -4.50
N ILE A 27 6.11 -6.60 -5.22
CA ILE A 27 5.74 -8.00 -5.03
C ILE A 27 6.93 -8.92 -5.33
N GLY A 28 7.64 -8.72 -6.44
CA GLY A 28 8.82 -9.51 -6.80
C GLY A 28 9.93 -9.44 -5.74
N LEU A 29 10.13 -8.28 -5.14
CA LEU A 29 11.06 -8.09 -4.01
C LEU A 29 10.52 -8.68 -2.71
N SER A 30 9.21 -8.64 -2.49
CA SER A 30 8.54 -9.22 -1.32
C SER A 30 8.70 -10.74 -1.29
N ILE A 31 8.59 -11.40 -2.45
CA ILE A 31 8.83 -12.85 -2.59
C ILE A 31 10.26 -13.21 -2.16
N LYS A 32 11.23 -12.34 -2.46
CA LYS A 32 12.64 -12.50 -2.05
C LYS A 32 12.87 -12.14 -0.58
N GLY A 33 11.85 -11.71 0.16
CA GLY A 33 11.94 -11.33 1.57
C GLY A 33 12.84 -10.12 1.83
N THR A 34 13.18 -9.31 0.81
CA THR A 34 14.12 -8.20 0.97
C THR A 34 13.43 -6.91 1.41
N ARG A 35 14.10 -6.12 2.25
CA ARG A 35 13.64 -4.78 2.66
C ARG A 35 13.46 -3.81 1.49
N TRP A 36 14.07 -4.10 0.34
CA TRP A 36 13.93 -3.26 -0.86
C TRP A 36 12.55 -3.34 -1.49
N ALA A 37 11.65 -4.22 -1.02
CA ALA A 37 10.25 -4.18 -1.41
C ALA A 37 9.53 -2.91 -0.95
N TRP A 38 9.98 -2.29 0.16
CA TRP A 38 9.28 -1.19 0.79
C TRP A 38 9.30 0.13 0.01
N PRO A 39 10.42 0.61 -0.58
CA PRO A 39 10.39 1.84 -1.38
C PRO A 39 9.47 1.77 -2.61
N PRO A 40 9.44 0.68 -3.41
CA PRO A 40 8.47 0.52 -4.48
C PRO A 40 7.01 0.47 -3.98
N TYR A 41 6.73 -0.18 -2.83
CA TYR A 41 5.39 -0.13 -2.22
C TYR A 41 4.99 1.31 -1.88
N PHE A 42 5.89 2.09 -1.27
CA PHE A 42 5.62 3.47 -0.91
C PHE A 42 5.31 4.31 -2.17
N LEU A 43 6.17 4.23 -3.19
CA LEU A 43 6.01 5.02 -4.40
C LEU A 43 4.76 4.61 -5.21
N SER A 44 4.48 3.31 -5.31
CA SER A 44 3.23 2.80 -5.91
C SER A 44 2.01 3.34 -5.18
N SER A 45 2.03 3.36 -3.84
CA SER A 45 0.93 3.87 -3.01
C SER A 45 0.70 5.37 -3.20
N VAL A 46 1.77 6.17 -3.38
CA VAL A 46 1.65 7.60 -3.68
C VAL A 46 0.93 7.82 -5.02
N PHE A 47 1.32 7.08 -6.06
CA PHE A 47 0.72 7.23 -7.38
C PHE A 47 -0.73 6.74 -7.43
N TYR A 48 -1.03 5.59 -6.84
CA TYR A 48 -2.41 5.14 -6.68
C TYR A 48 -3.23 6.11 -5.82
N GLY A 49 -2.65 6.69 -4.77
CA GLY A 49 -3.32 7.65 -3.91
C GLY A 49 -3.76 8.87 -4.69
N TRP A 50 -2.88 9.40 -5.55
CA TRP A 50 -3.21 10.48 -6.47
C TRP A 50 -4.34 10.08 -7.42
N LEU A 51 -4.22 8.94 -8.10
CA LEU A 51 -5.25 8.45 -9.03
C LEU A 51 -6.61 8.33 -8.36
N PHE A 52 -6.67 7.78 -7.15
CA PHE A 52 -7.94 7.60 -6.46
C PHE A 52 -8.58 8.91 -6.00
N VAL A 53 -7.79 9.94 -5.68
CA VAL A 53 -8.35 11.28 -5.44
C VAL A 53 -8.96 11.87 -6.72
N GLU A 54 -8.29 11.69 -7.87
CA GLU A 54 -8.79 12.18 -9.16
C GLU A 54 -10.12 11.51 -9.57
N PHE A 55 -10.32 10.24 -9.19
CA PHE A 55 -11.54 9.48 -9.48
C PHE A 55 -12.58 9.53 -8.34
N ASP A 56 -12.46 10.45 -7.38
CA ASP A 56 -13.34 10.58 -6.20
C ASP A 56 -13.46 9.29 -5.36
N LEU A 57 -12.46 8.41 -5.44
CA LEU A 57 -12.36 7.16 -4.68
C LEU A 57 -11.63 7.40 -3.35
N PHE A 58 -12.18 8.27 -2.50
CA PHE A 58 -11.52 8.71 -1.26
C PHE A 58 -11.20 7.57 -0.29
N ALA A 59 -12.06 6.55 -0.19
CA ALA A 59 -11.78 5.37 0.64
C ALA A 59 -10.54 4.61 0.15
N SER A 60 -10.41 4.44 -1.16
CA SER A 60 -9.24 3.80 -1.78
C SER A 60 -7.99 4.67 -1.64
N ALA A 61 -8.11 5.99 -1.77
CA ALA A 61 -7.01 6.94 -1.54
C ALA A 61 -6.53 6.91 -0.09
N ALA A 62 -7.45 6.91 0.88
CA ALA A 62 -7.13 6.83 2.31
C ALA A 62 -6.42 5.50 2.64
N MET A 63 -6.81 4.39 2.01
CA MET A 63 -6.10 3.11 2.16
C MET A 63 -4.64 3.19 1.71
N GLN A 64 -4.31 4.02 0.71
CA GLN A 64 -2.92 4.21 0.31
C GLN A 64 -2.06 4.85 1.40
N LEU A 65 -2.63 5.70 2.27
CA LEU A 65 -1.93 6.25 3.44
C LEU A 65 -1.50 5.14 4.41
N ILE A 66 -2.34 4.12 4.57
CA ILE A 66 -2.02 2.95 5.40
C ILE A 66 -0.85 2.18 4.78
N PHE A 67 -0.85 1.97 3.46
CA PHE A 67 0.26 1.30 2.77
C PHE A 67 1.56 2.11 2.79
N MET A 68 1.48 3.43 2.66
CA MET A 68 2.63 4.32 2.83
C MET A 68 3.21 4.21 4.24
N ALA A 69 2.37 4.29 5.28
CA ALA A 69 2.81 4.14 6.67
C ALA A 69 3.41 2.74 6.92
N ALA A 70 2.79 1.69 6.39
CA ALA A 70 3.29 0.33 6.48
C ALA A 70 4.63 0.15 5.74
N ALA A 71 4.83 0.85 4.62
CA ALA A 71 6.10 0.82 3.88
C ALA A 71 7.23 1.52 4.65
N VAL A 72 6.95 2.66 5.26
CA VAL A 72 7.91 3.35 6.15
C VAL A 72 8.25 2.46 7.34
N TRP A 73 7.25 1.90 8.02
CA TRP A 73 7.46 0.96 9.12
C TRP A 73 8.26 -0.26 8.67
N GLY A 74 7.88 -0.85 7.55
CA GLY A 74 8.51 -2.01 6.95
C GLY A 74 9.98 -1.80 6.68
N TRP A 75 10.36 -0.64 6.13
CA TRP A 75 11.75 -0.29 5.86
C TRP A 75 12.63 -0.28 7.11
N PHE A 76 12.13 0.25 8.23
CA PHE A 76 12.88 0.32 9.48
C PHE A 76 12.82 -0.97 10.30
N SER A 77 11.72 -1.71 10.22
CA SER A 77 11.54 -2.97 10.95
C SER A 77 12.26 -4.14 10.28
N TRP A 78 12.44 -4.11 8.96
CA TRP A 78 13.17 -5.15 8.23
C TRP A 78 14.66 -4.83 8.24
N GLY A 79 15.44 -5.72 8.87
CA GLY A 79 16.90 -5.63 8.91
C GLY A 79 17.53 -5.68 7.52
N ARG A 80 18.86 -5.47 7.45
CA ARG A 80 19.61 -5.51 6.18
C ARG A 80 19.42 -6.81 5.39
N GLU A 81 19.27 -7.93 6.08
CA GLU A 81 19.06 -9.25 5.48
C GLU A 81 17.60 -9.53 5.08
N GLY A 82 16.68 -8.63 5.42
CA GLY A 82 15.25 -8.82 5.22
C GLY A 82 14.64 -9.79 6.23
N VAL A 83 13.48 -10.36 5.90
CA VAL A 83 12.77 -11.33 6.75
C VAL A 83 12.82 -12.71 6.08
N ARG A 84 13.61 -13.61 6.68
CA ARG A 84 13.75 -15.01 6.20
C ARG A 84 12.87 -15.99 6.98
N THR A 85 12.53 -15.66 8.22
CA THR A 85 11.70 -16.52 9.08
C THR A 85 10.50 -15.70 9.54
N PRO A 86 9.26 -16.13 9.23
CA PRO A 86 8.08 -15.44 9.70
C PRO A 86 7.98 -15.53 11.23
N GLY A 87 7.99 -14.38 11.89
CA GLY A 87 7.73 -14.30 13.33
C GLY A 87 6.28 -14.65 13.65
N ARG A 88 6.04 -15.37 14.75
CA ARG A 88 4.67 -15.61 15.25
C ARG A 88 4.25 -14.46 16.16
N LEU A 89 3.09 -13.87 15.88
CA LEU A 89 2.46 -12.93 16.81
C LEU A 89 2.05 -13.66 18.09
N THR A 90 2.39 -13.08 19.24
CA THR A 90 1.91 -13.55 20.54
C THR A 90 0.38 -13.39 20.65
N PRO A 91 -0.31 -14.17 21.49
CA PRO A 91 -1.76 -14.01 21.70
C PRO A 91 -2.16 -12.57 22.04
N THR A 92 -1.39 -11.91 22.91
CA THR A 92 -1.58 -10.49 23.26
C THR A 92 -1.40 -9.55 22.07
N GLY A 93 -0.42 -9.83 21.20
CA GLY A 93 -0.20 -9.07 19.97
C GLY A 93 -1.37 -9.18 19.00
N ARG A 94 -2.00 -10.37 18.89
CA ARG A 94 -3.19 -10.58 18.06
C ARG A 94 -4.39 -9.78 18.55
N VAL A 95 -4.65 -9.82 19.86
CA VAL A 95 -5.76 -9.05 20.46
C VAL A 95 -5.52 -7.55 20.30
N ARG A 96 -4.31 -7.07 20.58
CA ARG A 96 -3.95 -5.66 20.37
C ARG A 96 -4.14 -5.23 18.91
N GLY A 97 -3.69 -6.05 17.97
CA GLY A 97 -3.87 -5.80 16.53
C GLY A 97 -5.35 -5.72 16.14
N ALA A 98 -6.18 -6.66 16.62
CA ALA A 98 -7.61 -6.66 16.36
C ALA A 98 -8.30 -5.41 16.95
N VAL A 99 -7.97 -5.03 18.19
CA VAL A 99 -8.50 -3.82 18.84
C VAL A 99 -8.08 -2.57 18.07
N ALA A 100 -6.81 -2.47 17.67
CA ALA A 100 -6.31 -1.34 16.90
C ALA A 100 -6.99 -1.23 15.53
N ALA A 101 -7.19 -2.36 14.83
CA ALA A 101 -7.90 -2.39 13.55
C ALA A 101 -9.37 -1.95 13.72
N PHE A 102 -10.05 -2.42 14.75
CA PHE A 102 -11.43 -2.05 15.03
C PHE A 102 -11.58 -0.58 15.42
N ALA A 103 -10.67 -0.07 16.25
CA ALA A 103 -10.62 1.34 16.63
C ALA A 103 -10.35 2.25 15.42
N LEU A 104 -9.39 1.88 14.57
CA LEU A 104 -9.09 2.61 13.33
C LEU A 104 -10.30 2.63 12.40
N TRP A 105 -10.97 1.49 12.22
CA TRP A 105 -12.20 1.44 11.43
C TRP A 105 -13.30 2.33 12.01
N ALA A 106 -13.54 2.28 13.32
CA ALA A 106 -14.56 3.09 13.98
C ALA A 106 -14.29 4.60 13.85
N LEU A 107 -13.02 5.01 13.81
CA LEU A 107 -12.61 6.40 13.60
C LEU A 107 -12.74 6.84 12.14
N VAL A 108 -12.34 5.99 11.19
CA VAL A 108 -12.28 6.32 9.76
C VAL A 108 -13.65 6.20 9.08
N ALA A 109 -14.48 5.23 9.48
CA ALA A 109 -15.79 4.99 8.89
C ALA A 109 -16.72 6.22 8.84
N PRO A 110 -16.86 7.04 9.91
CA PRO A 110 -17.68 8.25 9.84
C PRO A 110 -17.08 9.35 8.95
N LEU A 111 -15.75 9.46 8.89
CA LEU A 111 -15.06 10.44 8.04
C LEU A 111 -15.30 10.19 6.55
N LEU A 112 -15.45 8.92 6.15
CA LEU A 112 -15.71 8.52 4.76
C LEU A 112 -17.20 8.59 4.36
N ARG A 113 -18.11 8.83 5.32
CA ARG A 113 -19.56 8.95 5.07
C ARG A 113 -20.02 10.41 5.00
N ALA A 114 -19.17 11.35 5.39
CA ALA A 114 -19.40 12.79 5.36
C ALA A 114 -18.92 13.36 4.02
#